data_AF-A0A2V5WKA3-F1
#
_entry.id   AF-A0A2V5WKA3-F1
#
_cell.length_a   1.000
_cell.length_b   1.000
_cell.length_c   1.000
_cell.angle_alpha   90.00
_cell.angle_beta   90.00
_cell.angle_gamma   90.00
#
_symmetry.space_group_name_H-M   'P 1'
#
loop_
_entity.id
_entity.type
_entity.pdbx_description
1 polymer ?
#
loop_
_entity_poly.entity_id
_entity_poly.type
_entity_poly.pdbx_seq_one_letter_code
_entity_poly.pdbx_strand_id
1 'polypeptide(L)'
;MTRATFTVAAIVLVCSTATATPQPSSVTFESPCECRDNHGQHRWAVKTDPATPPTDASAIQSVTPSDVFSWPGPDVPLTQSSERTGIENNWFALTGKVIAVKVETDGDLHIALADATGDKPGVVS
;
A
#
# COMPACT_ATOMS: atom_id res chain seq x y z
N MET A 1 39.85 -49.68 50.84
CA MET A 1 39.00 -48.47 50.76
C MET A 1 39.40 -47.70 49.51
N THR A 2 38.61 -47.82 48.44
CA THR A 2 38.92 -47.24 47.13
C THR A 2 38.24 -45.87 47.04
N ARG A 3 39.02 -44.79 46.93
CA ARG A 3 38.49 -43.42 46.76
C ARG A 3 38.04 -43.23 45.31
N ALA A 4 36.75 -43.03 45.08
CA ALA A 4 36.21 -42.62 43.79
C ALA A 4 36.22 -41.08 43.71
N THR A 5 36.88 -40.54 42.70
CA THR A 5 36.93 -39.10 42.41
C THR A 5 35.74 -38.76 41.53
N PHE A 6 34.81 -37.93 42.02
CA PHE A 6 33.69 -37.44 41.21
C PHE A 6 34.08 -36.13 40.52
N THR A 7 34.07 -36.13 39.20
CA THR A 7 34.30 -34.92 38.38
C THR A 7 32.96 -34.21 38.19
N VAL A 8 32.85 -32.97 38.68
CA VAL A 8 31.68 -32.11 38.46
C VAL A 8 31.86 -31.40 37.11
N ALA A 9 31.03 -31.73 36.12
CA ALA A 9 30.99 -31.00 34.86
C ALA A 9 30.12 -29.74 35.03
N ALA A 10 30.71 -28.56 34.85
CA ALA A 10 29.98 -27.29 34.83
C ALA A 10 29.27 -27.14 33.48
N ILE A 11 27.93 -27.11 33.50
CA ILE A 11 27.11 -26.82 32.33
C ILE A 11 26.96 -25.30 32.24
N VAL A 12 27.62 -24.68 31.26
CA VAL A 12 27.43 -23.25 30.95
C VAL A 12 26.16 -23.12 30.11
N LEU A 13 25.10 -22.60 30.71
CA LEU A 13 23.88 -22.22 30.00
C LEU A 13 24.09 -20.88 29.31
N VAL A 14 24.33 -20.90 28.01
CA VAL A 14 24.38 -19.70 27.17
C VAL A 14 22.93 -19.27 26.86
N CYS A 15 22.45 -18.23 27.54
CA CYS A 15 21.17 -17.61 27.21
C CYS A 15 21.32 -16.75 25.95
N SER A 16 20.92 -17.29 24.80
CA SER A 16 20.76 -16.50 23.58
C SER A 16 19.56 -15.57 23.73
N THR A 17 19.78 -14.25 23.77
CA THR A 17 18.70 -13.27 23.67
C THR A 17 18.21 -13.23 22.22
N ALA A 18 17.11 -13.94 21.94
CA ALA A 18 16.39 -13.76 20.69
C ALA A 18 15.85 -12.31 20.67
N THR A 19 16.49 -11.43 19.89
CA THR A 19 15.94 -10.11 19.61
C THR A 19 14.65 -10.30 18.85
N ALA A 20 13.51 -10.06 19.48
CA ALA A 20 12.23 -10.00 18.79
C ALA A 20 12.34 -8.95 17.69
N THR A 21 12.23 -9.38 16.43
CA THR A 21 12.03 -8.45 15.31
C THR A 21 10.78 -7.63 15.63
N PRO A 22 10.83 -6.28 15.59
CA PRO A 22 9.64 -5.46 15.74
C PRO A 22 8.60 -5.97 14.76
N GLN A 23 7.44 -6.42 15.25
CA GLN A 23 6.35 -6.71 14.34
C GLN A 23 6.03 -5.41 13.60
N PRO A 24 5.80 -5.44 12.27
CA PRO A 24 5.30 -4.26 11.58
C PRO A 24 4.06 -3.79 12.33
N SER A 25 4.03 -2.52 12.69
CA SER A 25 2.88 -1.89 13.33
C SER A 25 1.65 -2.22 12.50
N SER A 26 0.73 -2.99 13.06
CA SER A 26 -0.49 -3.39 12.38
C SER A 26 -1.38 -2.16 12.23
N VAL A 27 -1.70 -1.81 11.00
CA VAL A 27 -2.70 -0.77 10.71
C VAL A 27 -4.08 -1.27 11.11
N THR A 28 -4.81 -0.45 11.86
CA THR A 28 -6.17 -0.77 12.30
C THR A 28 -7.16 0.23 11.72
N PHE A 29 -8.13 -0.24 10.95
CA PHE A 29 -9.26 0.58 10.51
C PHE A 29 -10.33 0.54 11.60
N GLU A 30 -10.53 1.68 12.25
CA GLU A 30 -11.58 1.83 13.27
C GLU A 30 -12.93 2.14 12.61
N SER A 31 -12.88 2.82 11.46
CA SER A 31 -14.02 3.08 10.58
C SER A 31 -13.56 3.25 9.13
N PRO A 32 -14.48 3.36 8.15
CA PRO A 32 -14.10 3.64 6.76
C PRO A 32 -13.27 4.92 6.56
N CYS A 33 -13.36 5.88 7.49
CA CYS A 33 -12.66 7.15 7.42
C CYS A 33 -11.63 7.34 8.56
N GLU A 34 -11.41 6.32 9.41
CA GLU A 34 -10.54 6.42 10.58
C GLU A 34 -9.61 5.22 10.66
N CYS A 35 -8.31 5.51 10.68
CA CYS A 35 -7.24 4.54 10.64
C CYS A 35 -6.20 4.88 11.69
N ARG A 36 -5.91 3.93 12.58
CA ARG A 36 -4.89 4.04 13.62
C ARG A 36 -3.61 3.35 13.17
N ASP A 37 -2.48 3.91 13.62
CA ASP A 37 -1.13 3.39 13.39
C ASP A 37 -0.70 3.40 11.91
N ASN A 38 -1.35 4.24 11.08
CA ASN A 38 -0.91 4.54 9.72
C ASN A 38 0.45 5.26 9.73
N HIS A 39 1.39 4.78 8.91
CA HIS A 39 2.75 5.28 8.85
C HIS A 39 3.32 5.50 7.44
N GLY A 40 2.48 5.59 6.40
CA GLY A 40 2.96 5.93 5.05
C GLY A 40 2.55 7.33 4.59
N GLN A 41 3.54 8.15 4.26
CA GLN A 41 3.36 9.55 3.84
C GLN A 41 3.84 9.81 2.40
N HIS A 42 3.96 8.77 1.59
CA HIS A 42 4.44 8.90 0.22
C HIS A 42 3.46 9.68 -0.66
N ARG A 43 3.97 10.73 -1.30
CA ARG A 43 3.25 11.68 -2.16
C ARG A 43 1.96 12.17 -1.50
N TRP A 44 2.03 12.54 -0.23
CA TRP A 44 0.88 12.94 0.58
C TRP A 44 0.01 14.04 -0.05
N ALA A 45 0.63 14.96 -0.81
CA ALA A 45 -0.09 15.99 -1.57
C ALA A 45 -1.10 15.40 -2.58
N VAL A 46 -0.78 14.24 -3.18
CA VAL A 46 -1.69 13.53 -4.10
C VAL A 46 -2.84 12.88 -3.33
N LYS A 47 -2.58 12.39 -2.11
CA LYS A 47 -3.57 11.69 -1.28
C LYS A 47 -4.53 12.63 -0.54
N THR A 48 -4.12 13.88 -0.31
CA THR A 48 -4.88 14.87 0.49
C THR A 48 -5.33 16.09 -0.29
N ASP A 49 -5.41 15.98 -1.62
CA ASP A 49 -5.84 17.09 -2.46
C ASP A 49 -7.27 17.53 -2.09
N PRO A 50 -7.48 18.80 -1.69
CA PRO A 50 -8.79 19.31 -1.34
C PRO A 50 -9.67 19.66 -2.55
N ALA A 51 -9.17 19.53 -3.78
CA ALA A 51 -9.90 19.84 -4.99
C ALA A 51 -11.16 18.99 -5.12
N THR A 52 -12.28 19.65 -5.37
CA THR A 52 -13.56 19.00 -5.63
C THR A 52 -13.68 18.60 -7.10
N PRO A 53 -14.37 17.50 -7.43
CA PRO A 53 -14.70 17.17 -8.81
C PRO A 53 -15.44 18.33 -9.52
N PRO A 54 -15.23 18.52 -10.83
CA PRO A 54 -15.96 19.50 -11.61
C PRO A 54 -17.48 19.25 -11.51
N THR A 55 -18.27 20.33 -11.42
CA THR A 55 -19.72 20.23 -11.44
C THR A 55 -20.27 19.96 -12.85
N ASP A 56 -19.53 20.35 -13.88
CA ASP A 56 -19.81 20.01 -15.26
C ASP A 56 -19.35 18.57 -15.55
N ALA A 57 -20.32 17.67 -15.76
CA ALA A 57 -20.04 16.27 -16.07
C ALA A 57 -19.24 16.08 -17.36
N SER A 58 -19.29 17.03 -18.31
CA SER A 58 -18.51 16.95 -19.55
C SER A 58 -17.01 17.15 -19.33
N ALA A 59 -16.62 17.74 -18.19
CA ALA A 59 -15.22 17.86 -17.78
C ALA A 59 -14.67 16.57 -17.12
N ILE A 60 -15.51 15.54 -16.97
CA ILE A 60 -15.13 14.25 -16.39
C ILE A 60 -15.11 13.21 -17.52
N GLN A 61 -13.92 12.75 -17.89
CA GLN A 61 -13.77 11.79 -18.99
C GLN A 61 -14.04 10.37 -18.50
N SER A 62 -14.92 9.64 -19.19
CA SER A 62 -15.09 8.20 -18.94
C SER A 62 -13.92 7.41 -19.52
N VAL A 63 -13.38 6.49 -18.73
CA VAL A 63 -12.26 5.61 -19.11
C VAL A 63 -12.47 4.20 -18.58
N THR A 64 -11.83 3.23 -19.22
CA THR A 64 -11.74 1.84 -18.77
C THR A 64 -10.40 1.59 -18.06
N PRO A 65 -10.30 0.55 -17.21
CA PRO A 65 -9.02 0.07 -16.70
C PRO A 65 -7.97 -0.15 -17.79
N SER A 66 -8.37 -0.68 -18.95
CA SER A 66 -7.49 -0.83 -20.12
C SER A 66 -6.95 0.48 -20.67
N ASP A 67 -7.78 1.52 -20.75
CA ASP A 67 -7.34 2.85 -21.18
C ASP A 67 -6.25 3.36 -20.23
N VAL A 68 -6.49 3.28 -18.91
CA VAL A 68 -5.54 3.70 -17.87
C VAL A 68 -4.25 2.88 -17.93
N PHE A 69 -4.35 1.56 -18.09
CA PHE A 69 -3.20 0.65 -18.20
C PHE A 69 -2.30 1.00 -19.41
N SER A 70 -2.89 1.54 -20.48
CA SER A 70 -2.17 1.94 -21.69
C SER A 70 -1.52 3.33 -21.60
N TRP A 71 -1.77 4.10 -20.54
CA TRP A 71 -1.22 5.43 -20.40
C TRP A 71 0.30 5.42 -20.33
N PRO A 72 0.97 6.43 -20.91
CA PRO A 72 2.40 6.57 -20.75
C PRO A 72 2.74 6.79 -19.27
N GLY A 73 3.90 6.28 -18.86
CA GLY A 73 4.46 6.60 -17.55
C GLY A 73 4.73 8.11 -17.40
N PRO A 74 5.02 8.57 -16.17
CA PRO A 74 5.32 9.97 -15.91
C PRO A 74 6.51 10.45 -16.74
N ASP A 75 6.39 11.65 -17.27
CA ASP A 75 7.40 12.34 -18.07
C ASP A 75 8.53 12.95 -17.22
N VAL A 76 8.30 13.04 -15.91
CA VAL A 76 9.25 13.54 -14.91
C VAL A 76 9.58 12.47 -13.86
N PRO A 77 10.81 12.46 -13.32
CA PRO A 77 11.13 11.61 -12.18
C PRO A 77 10.25 11.94 -10.96
N LEU A 78 9.54 10.95 -10.44
CA LEU A 78 8.74 11.09 -9.23
C LEU A 78 9.54 10.70 -8.00
N THR A 79 9.40 11.48 -6.93
CA THR A 79 9.93 11.19 -5.59
C THR A 79 8.79 11.02 -4.60
N GLN A 80 9.13 10.66 -3.37
CA GLN A 80 8.15 10.54 -2.28
C GLN A 80 7.48 11.88 -1.91
N SER A 81 7.98 13.02 -2.38
CA SER A 81 7.42 14.34 -2.12
C SER A 81 6.89 15.04 -3.37
N SER A 82 6.87 14.37 -4.53
CA SER A 82 6.35 14.95 -5.77
C SER A 82 4.85 15.24 -5.67
N GLU A 83 4.45 16.46 -6.04
CA GLU A 83 3.06 16.86 -6.26
C GLU A 83 2.46 16.16 -7.49
N ARG A 84 1.16 16.38 -7.74
CA ARG A 84 0.48 15.88 -8.94
C ARG A 84 1.10 16.50 -10.19
N THR A 85 1.22 15.71 -11.26
CA THR A 85 1.73 16.18 -12.55
C THR A 85 0.98 15.57 -13.72
N GLY A 86 1.01 16.25 -14.87
CA GLY A 86 0.43 15.77 -16.12
C GLY A 86 -1.03 15.32 -15.96
N ILE A 87 -1.29 14.07 -16.34
CA ILE A 87 -2.64 13.48 -16.36
C ILE A 87 -3.26 13.29 -14.97
N GLU A 88 -2.47 13.28 -13.88
CA GLU A 88 -2.97 13.18 -12.50
C GLU A 88 -3.85 14.38 -12.08
N ASN A 89 -3.81 15.48 -12.84
CA ASN A 89 -4.62 16.68 -12.57
C ASN A 89 -6.01 16.65 -13.24
N ASN A 90 -6.30 15.62 -14.04
CA ASN A 90 -7.58 15.48 -14.74
C ASN A 90 -8.56 14.62 -13.94
N TRP A 91 -9.85 14.83 -14.17
CA TRP A 91 -10.91 14.05 -13.55
C TRP A 91 -11.44 12.99 -14.50
N PHE A 92 -11.50 11.76 -14.00
CA PHE A 92 -11.93 10.59 -14.78
C PHE A 92 -13.05 9.83 -14.07
N ALA A 93 -14.00 9.33 -14.85
CA ALA A 93 -14.96 8.33 -14.41
C ALA A 93 -14.46 6.95 -14.85
N LEU A 94 -13.95 6.17 -13.89
CA LEU A 94 -13.43 4.83 -14.13
C LEU A 94 -14.49 3.78 -13.76
N THR A 95 -14.87 2.93 -14.71
CA THR A 95 -15.76 1.79 -14.46
C THR A 95 -15.04 0.48 -14.75
N GLY A 96 -14.95 -0.39 -13.74
CA GLY A 96 -14.26 -1.67 -13.85
C GLY A 96 -14.83 -2.72 -12.89
N LYS A 97 -14.37 -3.95 -13.06
CA LYS A 97 -14.61 -5.06 -12.14
C LYS A 97 -13.56 -5.06 -11.05
N VAL A 98 -14.00 -5.02 -9.79
CA VAL A 98 -13.11 -5.24 -8.64
C VAL A 98 -12.63 -6.70 -8.64
N ILE A 99 -11.32 -6.89 -8.67
CA ILE A 99 -10.69 -8.23 -8.69
C ILE A 99 -9.82 -8.51 -7.46
N ALA A 100 -9.38 -7.47 -6.76
CA ALA A 100 -8.73 -7.60 -5.46
C ALA A 100 -8.94 -6.34 -4.63
N VAL A 101 -8.96 -6.51 -3.32
CA VAL A 101 -8.96 -5.43 -2.34
C VAL A 101 -7.95 -5.80 -1.28
N LYS A 102 -7.02 -4.89 -0.98
CA LYS A 102 -5.99 -5.07 0.02
C LYS A 102 -5.90 -3.84 0.91
N VAL A 103 -5.82 -4.08 2.21
CA VAL A 103 -5.47 -3.05 3.18
C VAL A 103 -3.96 -2.91 3.18
N GLU A 104 -3.47 -1.69 2.96
CA GLU A 104 -2.04 -1.37 2.99
C GLU A 104 -1.59 -0.91 4.37
N THR A 105 -0.27 -0.96 4.58
CA THR A 105 0.35 -0.55 5.85
C THR A 105 0.40 0.97 6.00
N ASP A 106 0.02 1.72 4.97
CA ASP A 106 -0.14 3.17 5.01
C ASP A 106 -1.61 3.59 5.12
N GLY A 107 -2.47 2.73 5.66
CA GLY A 107 -3.88 3.06 5.90
C GLY A 107 -4.71 3.24 4.63
N ASP A 108 -4.14 2.95 3.46
CA ASP A 108 -4.88 2.97 2.21
C ASP A 108 -5.62 1.65 1.97
N LEU A 109 -6.74 1.76 1.26
CA LEU A 109 -7.38 0.61 0.64
C LEU A 109 -6.94 0.53 -0.83
N HIS A 110 -6.11 -0.45 -1.14
CA HIS A 110 -5.68 -0.74 -2.51
C HIS A 110 -6.77 -1.55 -3.21
N ILE A 111 -7.33 -1.02 -4.30
CA ILE A 111 -8.41 -1.67 -5.06
C ILE A 111 -7.90 -1.96 -6.47
N ALA A 112 -7.77 -3.23 -6.82
CA ALA A 112 -7.38 -3.63 -8.17
C ALA A 112 -8.61 -3.82 -9.06
N LEU A 113 -8.57 -3.16 -10.22
CA LEU A 113 -9.62 -3.17 -11.23
C LEU A 113 -9.13 -3.82 -12.53
N ALA A 114 -10.02 -4.59 -13.15
CA ALA A 114 -9.93 -5.02 -14.55
C ALA A 114 -11.16 -4.50 -15.31
N ASP A 115 -11.16 -4.53 -16.64
CA ASP A 115 -12.33 -4.08 -17.40
C ASP A 115 -13.60 -4.81 -16.99
N ALA A 116 -14.71 -4.08 -17.02
CA ALA A 116 -16.02 -4.59 -16.65
C ALA A 116 -16.47 -5.77 -17.55
N THR A 117 -16.06 -5.78 -18.81
CA THR A 117 -16.40 -6.83 -19.79
C THR A 117 -15.60 -8.11 -19.58
N GLY A 118 -14.52 -8.07 -18.78
CA GLY A 118 -13.62 -9.21 -18.55
C GLY A 118 -12.53 -9.38 -19.60
N ASP A 119 -12.47 -8.49 -20.60
CA ASP A 119 -11.36 -8.38 -21.54
C ASP A 119 -10.15 -7.78 -20.80
N LYS A 120 -8.95 -8.36 -20.87
CA LYS A 120 -7.81 -7.91 -20.06
C LYS A 120 -6.53 -7.70 -20.85
N PRO A 121 -6.18 -6.44 -21.19
CA PRO A 121 -4.80 -6.08 -21.50
C PRO A 121 -3.97 -5.86 -20.22
N GLY A 122 -4.57 -5.54 -19.07
CA GLY A 122 -3.87 -5.28 -17.81
C GLY A 122 -4.75 -5.14 -16.55
N VAL A 123 -4.12 -4.82 -15.41
CA VAL A 123 -4.76 -4.53 -14.11
C VAL A 123 -4.26 -3.17 -13.63
N VAL A 124 -5.17 -2.32 -13.14
CA VAL A 124 -4.85 -1.01 -12.55
C VAL A 124 -5.29 -0.96 -11.10
N SER A 125 -4.62 -0.15 -10.29
CA SER A 125 -4.91 0.00 -8.87
C SER A 125 -4.45 1.32 -8.28
#